data_AF-A0A817MNH3-F1
#
_entry.id   AF-A0A817MNH3-F1
#
_cell.length_a   1.000
_cell.length_b   1.000
_cell.length_c   1.000
_cell.angle_alpha   90.00
_cell.angle_beta   90.00
_cell.angle_gamma   90.00
#
_symmetry.space_group_name_H-M   'P 1'
#
loop_
_entity.id
_entity.type
_entity.pdbx_description
1 polymer ?
#
loop_
_entity_poly.entity_id
_entity_poly.type
_entity_poly.pdbx_seq_one_letter_code
_entity_poly.pdbx_strand_id
1 'polypeptide(L)'
;MALAHITGGQYVPMVNANLLAQMIIAGVREEISLDRLMNSSRKDIVQVIQKATSDGVDDQETAKRLQQVFISKKVQVNRMKNEAGVPSKDAEECYAKCLDMADIQSKYKKTEPTSNTNVAAMDYGLQEEESVTIEQAKRILQKAKNWEIPSSRKGHEREKQSFTTSDRTRKSGQTQSEHRTPCRYGSECHDHSDYHRAKYYHADSDKKQELQTHQRTPCKYGSDCHDQSEYHRAKYYHSHSDKKSEMRTHQRTSCKYGSACHDHSDYHRAKYYHP
;
A
#
# COMPACT_ATOMS: atom_id res chain seq x y z
N MET A 1 1.64 -25.08 7.89
CA MET A 1 2.21 -24.40 6.71
C MET A 1 2.97 -23.19 7.20
N ALA A 2 4.29 -23.19 7.05
CA ALA A 2 5.14 -22.07 7.44
C ALA A 2 4.79 -20.81 6.65
N LEU A 3 4.90 -19.63 7.29
CA LEU A 3 4.58 -18.32 6.70
C LEU A 3 5.31 -18.09 5.36
N ALA A 4 6.57 -18.53 5.28
CA ALA A 4 7.41 -18.45 4.08
C ALA A 4 6.81 -19.22 2.89
N HIS A 5 6.22 -20.39 3.14
CA HIS A 5 5.59 -21.21 2.11
C HIS A 5 4.28 -20.60 1.58
N ILE A 6 3.60 -19.80 2.41
CA ILE A 6 2.36 -19.10 2.07
C ILE A 6 2.63 -17.81 1.30
N THR A 7 3.73 -17.12 1.61
CA THR A 7 4.13 -15.86 0.94
C THR A 7 5.03 -16.08 -0.28
N GLY A 8 5.45 -17.34 -0.53
CA GLY A 8 6.52 -17.65 -1.48
C GLY A 8 7.87 -17.06 -1.08
N GLY A 9 8.03 -16.70 0.19
CA GLY A 9 9.28 -16.16 0.72
C GLY A 9 10.36 -17.24 0.77
N GLN A 10 11.59 -16.87 0.46
CA GLN A 10 12.73 -17.76 0.57
C GLN A 10 13.16 -17.87 2.04
N TYR A 11 13.38 -19.10 2.52
CA TYR A 11 13.98 -19.31 3.83
C TYR A 11 15.46 -18.94 3.77
N VAL A 12 15.88 -17.98 4.60
CA VAL A 12 17.29 -17.62 4.72
C VAL A 12 17.74 -17.93 6.15
N PRO A 13 18.57 -18.96 6.37
CA PRO A 13 19.13 -19.22 7.67
C PRO A 13 20.05 -18.06 8.06
N MET A 14 19.76 -17.43 9.20
CA MET A 14 20.62 -16.40 9.74
C MET A 14 21.77 -17.05 10.50
N VAL A 15 22.84 -17.38 9.77
CA VAL A 15 24.07 -17.93 10.39
C VAL A 15 24.94 -16.80 10.96
N ASN A 16 24.81 -15.57 10.44
CA ASN A 16 25.61 -14.41 10.84
C ASN A 16 24.77 -13.12 10.81
N ALA A 17 24.69 -12.43 11.95
CA ALA A 17 23.98 -11.15 12.07
C ALA A 17 24.54 -10.06 11.15
N ASN A 18 25.84 -10.10 10.82
CA ASN A 18 26.47 -9.14 9.92
C ASN A 18 25.96 -9.26 8.47
N LEU A 19 25.42 -10.42 8.09
CA LEU A 19 24.87 -10.66 6.76
C LEU A 19 23.38 -10.32 6.66
N LEU A 20 22.71 -10.08 7.80
CA LEU A 20 21.30 -9.70 7.84
C LEU A 20 21.02 -8.42 7.03
N ALA A 21 21.88 -7.42 7.16
CA ALA A 21 21.73 -6.17 6.41
C ALA A 21 21.83 -6.39 4.90
N GLN A 22 22.79 -7.21 4.44
CA GLN A 22 22.95 -7.55 3.02
C GLN A 22 21.74 -8.33 2.49
N MET A 23 21.27 -9.31 3.25
CA MET A 23 20.07 -10.09 2.93
C MET A 23 18.82 -9.20 2.81
N ILE A 24 18.60 -8.27 3.75
CA ILE A 24 17.48 -7.32 3.68
C ILE A 24 17.59 -6.46 2.43
N ILE A 25 18.77 -5.91 2.14
CA ILE A 25 18.99 -5.08 0.95
C ILE A 25 18.75 -5.87 -0.33
N ALA A 26 19.25 -7.11 -0.42
CA ALA A 26 19.07 -7.97 -1.59
C ALA A 26 17.60 -8.37 -1.77
N GLY A 27 16.91 -8.76 -0.69
CA GLY A 27 15.48 -9.07 -0.72
C GLY A 27 14.62 -7.87 -1.15
N VAL A 28 14.92 -6.67 -0.67
CA VAL A 28 14.23 -5.44 -1.11
C VAL A 28 14.48 -5.17 -2.59
N ARG A 29 15.71 -5.37 -3.09
CA ARG A 29 16.02 -5.17 -4.51
C ARG A 29 15.32 -6.19 -5.41
N GLU A 30 15.26 -7.46 -5.00
CA GLU A 30 14.48 -8.49 -5.68
C GLU A 30 13.00 -8.09 -5.74
N GLU A 31 12.43 -7.63 -4.63
CA GLU A 31 11.02 -7.21 -4.56
C GLU A 31 10.73 -6.02 -5.49
N ILE A 32 11.61 -5.01 -5.52
CA ILE A 32 11.51 -3.88 -6.44
C ILE A 32 11.60 -4.35 -7.90
N SER A 33 12.48 -5.30 -8.20
CA SER A 33 12.60 -5.90 -9.53
C SER A 33 11.32 -6.60 -9.94
N LEU A 34 10.72 -7.38 -9.03
CA LEU A 34 9.47 -8.09 -9.26
C LEU A 34 8.31 -7.11 -9.48
N ASP A 35 8.21 -6.05 -8.67
CA ASP A 35 7.15 -5.04 -8.82
C ASP A 35 7.27 -4.27 -10.15
N ARG A 36 8.50 -3.96 -10.59
CA ARG A 36 8.74 -3.38 -11.93
C ARG A 36 8.25 -4.30 -13.03
N LEU A 37 8.58 -5.59 -12.95
CA LEU A 37 8.10 -6.62 -13.87
C LEU A 37 6.56 -6.70 -13.88
N MET A 38 5.95 -6.74 -12.70
CA MET A 38 4.50 -6.81 -12.58
C MET A 38 3.82 -5.60 -13.21
N ASN A 39 4.39 -4.41 -13.04
CA ASN A 39 3.87 -3.20 -13.65
C ASN A 39 4.04 -3.18 -15.18
N SER A 40 5.20 -3.61 -15.71
CA SER A 40 5.44 -3.66 -17.16
C SER A 40 4.56 -4.71 -17.85
N SER A 41 4.31 -5.83 -17.18
CA SER A 41 3.59 -6.99 -17.72
C SER A 41 2.14 -7.08 -17.22
N ARG A 42 1.62 -5.98 -16.65
CA ARG A 42 0.29 -5.96 -16.01
C ARG A 42 -0.83 -6.41 -16.96
N LYS A 43 -0.76 -6.02 -18.23
CA LYS A 43 -1.75 -6.42 -19.25
C LYS A 43 -1.76 -7.93 -19.47
N ASP A 44 -0.58 -8.54 -19.59
CA ASP A 44 -0.46 -9.98 -19.83
C ASP A 44 -0.92 -10.77 -18.60
N ILE A 45 -0.53 -10.32 -17.40
CA ILE A 45 -0.95 -10.93 -16.14
C ILE A 45 -2.49 -10.95 -16.05
N VAL A 46 -3.14 -9.80 -16.30
CA VAL A 46 -4.60 -9.70 -16.28
C VAL A 46 -5.24 -10.60 -17.34
N GLN A 47 -4.70 -10.65 -18.56
CA GLN A 47 -5.22 -11.52 -19.63
C GLN A 47 -5.13 -13.01 -19.26
N VAL A 48 -4.01 -13.45 -18.70
CA VAL A 48 -3.82 -14.85 -18.27
C VAL A 48 -4.80 -15.20 -17.16
N ILE A 49 -4.97 -14.33 -16.16
CA ILE A 49 -5.91 -14.54 -15.06
C ILE A 49 -7.36 -14.60 -15.57
N GLN A 50 -7.75 -13.68 -16.45
CA GLN A 50 -9.09 -13.68 -17.04
C GLN A 50 -9.36 -14.96 -17.84
N LYS A 51 -8.41 -15.37 -18.68
CA LYS A 51 -8.54 -16.61 -19.47
C LYS A 51 -8.63 -17.84 -18.58
N ALA A 52 -7.76 -17.95 -17.56
CA ALA A 52 -7.80 -19.06 -16.61
C ALA A 52 -9.11 -19.12 -15.83
N THR A 53 -9.67 -17.95 -15.47
CA THR A 53 -10.99 -17.85 -14.82
C THR A 53 -12.10 -18.35 -15.74
N SER A 54 -12.09 -17.95 -17.01
CA SER A 54 -13.06 -18.43 -18.01
C SER A 54 -12.93 -19.93 -18.27
N ASP A 55 -11.71 -20.46 -18.25
CA ASP A 55 -11.43 -21.88 -18.45
C ASP A 55 -11.69 -22.73 -17.18
N GLY A 56 -11.95 -22.11 -16.02
CA GLY A 56 -12.18 -22.82 -14.76
C GLY A 56 -10.93 -23.52 -14.20
N VAL A 57 -9.74 -22.97 -14.47
CA VAL A 57 -8.45 -23.58 -14.16
C VAL A 57 -7.95 -23.18 -12.77
N ASP A 58 -7.22 -24.07 -12.10
CA ASP A 58 -6.66 -23.80 -10.77
C ASP A 58 -5.49 -22.80 -10.77
N ASP A 59 -5.08 -22.37 -9.58
CA ASP A 59 -3.99 -21.41 -9.40
C ASP A 59 -2.62 -21.95 -9.84
N GLN A 60 -2.42 -23.26 -9.70
CA GLN A 60 -1.16 -23.92 -10.04
C GLN A 60 -0.91 -23.88 -11.55
N GLU A 61 -1.93 -24.22 -12.33
CA GLU A 61 -1.88 -24.19 -13.77
C GLU A 61 -1.93 -22.76 -14.30
N THR A 62 -2.65 -21.85 -13.64
CA THR A 62 -2.59 -20.41 -13.94
C THR A 62 -1.18 -19.86 -13.79
N ALA A 63 -0.46 -20.23 -12.72
CA ALA A 63 0.93 -19.84 -12.51
C ALA A 63 1.87 -20.39 -13.60
N LYS A 64 1.67 -21.64 -14.06
CA LYS A 64 2.45 -22.21 -15.18
C LYS A 64 2.21 -21.47 -16.49
N ARG A 65 0.94 -21.14 -16.80
CA ARG A 65 0.60 -20.33 -17.99
C ARG A 65 1.28 -18.97 -17.93
N LEU A 66 1.28 -18.34 -16.76
CA LEU A 66 1.93 -17.05 -16.56
C LEU A 66 3.46 -17.16 -16.71
N GLN A 67 4.06 -18.20 -16.13
CA GLN A 67 5.49 -18.49 -16.29
C GLN A 67 5.86 -18.65 -17.78
N GLN A 68 5.07 -19.40 -18.55
CA GLN A 68 5.30 -19.62 -19.97
C GLN A 68 5.25 -18.31 -20.77
N VAL A 69 4.34 -17.39 -20.40
CA VAL A 69 4.28 -16.05 -21.01
C VAL A 69 5.59 -15.30 -20.74
N PHE A 70 6.11 -15.33 -19.51
CA PHE A 70 7.39 -14.67 -19.19
C PHE A 70 8.58 -15.30 -19.90
N ILE A 71 8.63 -16.64 -20.00
CA ILE A 71 9.65 -17.36 -20.76
C ILE A 71 9.61 -16.95 -22.24
N SER A 72 8.43 -16.90 -22.86
CA SER A 72 8.29 -16.52 -24.28
C SER A 72 8.76 -15.09 -24.56
N LYS A 73 8.63 -14.20 -23.57
CA LYS A 73 9.06 -12.80 -23.65
C LYS A 73 10.51 -12.58 -23.23
N LYS A 74 11.23 -13.65 -22.84
CA LYS A 74 12.61 -13.60 -22.34
C LYS A 74 12.79 -12.58 -21.21
N VAL A 75 11.80 -12.54 -20.31
CA VAL A 75 11.86 -11.60 -19.19
C VAL A 75 12.80 -12.16 -18.13
N GLN A 76 13.84 -11.38 -17.83
CA GLN A 76 14.79 -11.66 -16.77
C GLN A 76 14.32 -11.07 -15.44
N VAL A 77 14.62 -11.77 -14.35
CA VAL A 77 14.35 -11.30 -12.99
C VAL A 77 15.62 -11.45 -12.16
N ASN A 78 15.87 -10.43 -11.33
CA ASN A 78 16.93 -10.49 -10.34
C ASN A 78 16.45 -11.29 -9.14
N ARG A 79 17.13 -12.38 -8.86
CA ARG A 79 16.90 -13.19 -7.67
C ARG A 79 18.08 -13.07 -6.73
N MET A 80 17.81 -12.99 -5.43
CA MET A 80 18.87 -13.08 -4.43
C MET A 80 19.49 -14.49 -4.45
N LYS A 81 20.83 -14.56 -4.52
CA LYS A 81 21.54 -15.82 -4.29
C LYS A 81 21.42 -16.20 -2.81
N ASN A 82 21.03 -17.44 -2.55
CA ASN A 82 20.95 -17.99 -1.19
C ASN A 82 21.42 -19.46 -1.18
N GLU A 83 22.52 -19.72 -1.89
CA GLU A 83 23.17 -21.04 -1.91
C GLU A 83 23.68 -21.43 -0.52
N ALA A 84 24.08 -20.40 0.24
CA ALA A 84 24.61 -20.47 1.59
C ALA A 84 23.63 -21.01 2.64
N GLY A 85 22.35 -21.16 2.28
CA GLY A 85 21.29 -21.40 3.24
C GLY A 85 20.19 -22.33 2.79
N VAL A 86 20.38 -23.09 1.71
CA VAL A 86 19.40 -24.09 1.27
C VAL A 86 19.25 -25.11 2.39
N PRO A 87 18.10 -25.18 3.09
CA PRO A 87 17.91 -26.21 4.09
C PRO A 87 17.99 -27.57 3.40
N SER A 88 18.41 -28.61 4.11
CA SER A 88 18.24 -29.96 3.56
C SER A 88 16.76 -30.18 3.22
N LYS A 89 16.46 -31.02 2.22
CA LYS A 89 15.08 -31.36 1.88
C LYS A 89 14.27 -31.80 3.11
N ASP A 90 14.92 -32.54 4.01
CA ASP A 90 14.34 -32.96 5.29
C ASP A 90 14.00 -31.79 6.22
N ALA A 91 14.86 -30.75 6.24
CA ALA A 91 14.64 -29.54 7.02
C ALA A 91 13.52 -28.68 6.43
N GLU A 92 13.44 -28.53 5.09
CA GLU A 92 12.33 -27.82 4.42
C GLU A 92 10.98 -28.46 4.74
N GLU A 93 10.89 -29.78 4.64
CA GLU A 93 9.66 -30.53 4.94
C GLU A 93 9.29 -30.43 6.43
N CYS A 94 10.30 -30.47 7.32
CA CYS A 94 10.09 -30.25 8.75
C CYS A 94 9.55 -28.84 9.02
N TYR A 95 10.20 -27.78 8.52
CA TYR A 95 9.77 -26.41 8.79
C TYR A 95 8.37 -26.12 8.25
N ALA A 96 7.99 -26.68 7.10
CA ALA A 96 6.65 -26.51 6.55
C ALA A 96 5.54 -27.11 7.46
N LYS A 97 5.87 -28.18 8.19
CA LYS A 97 4.96 -28.96 9.04
C LYS A 97 4.97 -28.54 10.51
N CYS A 98 6.01 -27.88 11.00
CA CYS A 98 6.07 -27.42 12.39
C CYS A 98 4.99 -26.36 12.65
N LEU A 99 4.22 -26.56 13.72
CA LEU A 99 3.17 -25.62 14.14
C LEU A 99 3.71 -24.59 15.14
N ASP A 100 4.72 -24.98 15.92
CA ASP A 100 5.34 -24.13 16.93
C ASP A 100 6.87 -24.08 16.79
N MET A 101 7.47 -23.15 17.53
CA MET A 101 8.93 -22.94 17.52
C MET A 101 9.69 -24.06 18.26
N ALA A 102 9.04 -24.82 19.14
CA ALA A 102 9.67 -25.92 19.87
C ALA A 102 9.90 -27.13 18.95
N ASP A 103 8.93 -27.43 18.08
CA ASP A 103 9.04 -28.41 17.00
C ASP A 103 10.17 -28.06 16.04
N ILE A 104 10.29 -26.77 15.68
CA ILE A 104 11.39 -26.28 14.84
C ILE A 104 12.71 -26.51 15.57
N GLN A 105 12.85 -26.11 16.84
CA GLN A 105 14.10 -26.26 17.59
C GLN A 105 14.50 -27.71 17.82
N SER A 106 13.54 -28.62 18.05
CA SER A 106 13.82 -30.04 18.27
C SER A 106 14.29 -30.76 17.00
N LYS A 107 13.81 -30.32 15.83
CA LYS A 107 14.17 -30.88 14.52
C LYS A 107 15.32 -30.15 13.85
N TYR A 108 15.58 -28.91 14.24
CA TYR A 108 16.74 -28.13 13.82
C TYR A 108 18.00 -28.75 14.43
N LYS A 109 18.55 -29.74 13.74
CA LYS A 109 19.96 -30.10 13.96
C LYS A 109 20.76 -28.93 13.43
N LYS A 110 21.28 -28.11 14.34
CA LYS A 110 22.34 -27.16 14.04
C LYS A 110 23.48 -27.98 13.47
N THR A 111 23.56 -28.08 12.15
CA THR A 111 24.75 -28.56 11.47
C THR A 111 25.83 -27.62 11.92
N GLU A 112 26.74 -28.11 12.77
CA GLU A 112 27.92 -27.32 13.09
C GLU A 112 28.55 -26.94 11.75
N PRO A 113 28.77 -25.65 11.50
CA PRO A 113 29.33 -25.22 10.23
C PRO A 113 30.64 -25.99 10.09
N THR A 114 30.74 -26.85 9.06
CA THR A 114 31.96 -27.55 8.73
C THR A 114 33.05 -26.49 8.72
N SER A 115 34.01 -26.57 9.64
CA SER A 115 34.85 -25.46 10.10
C SER A 115 35.78 -24.84 9.02
N ASN A 116 35.60 -25.21 7.76
CA ASN A 116 36.33 -24.74 6.60
C ASN A 116 35.48 -23.97 5.59
N THR A 117 34.17 -23.75 5.80
CA THR A 117 33.40 -22.85 4.93
C THR A 117 33.67 -21.41 5.36
N ASN A 118 34.61 -20.75 4.68
CA ASN A 118 34.90 -19.33 4.84
C ASN A 118 33.58 -18.52 4.84
N VAL A 119 33.19 -17.99 6.01
CA VAL A 119 32.02 -17.12 6.18
C VAL A 119 32.11 -15.87 5.31
N ALA A 120 33.32 -15.53 4.84
CA ALA A 120 33.59 -14.48 3.85
C ALA A 120 33.05 -14.77 2.43
N ALA A 121 32.56 -15.99 2.14
CA ALA A 121 32.11 -16.40 0.82
C ALA A 121 30.57 -16.44 0.66
N MET A 122 29.79 -16.02 1.67
CA MET A 122 28.33 -15.94 1.52
C MET A 122 27.95 -14.64 0.81
N ASP A 123 27.79 -14.73 -0.51
CA ASP A 123 27.38 -13.63 -1.39
C ASP A 123 25.86 -13.61 -1.54
N TYR A 124 25.20 -12.60 -0.95
CA TYR A 124 23.78 -12.28 -1.17
C TYR A 124 23.57 -11.37 -2.38
N GLY A 125 24.52 -11.38 -3.32
CA GLY A 125 24.41 -10.71 -4.60
C GLY A 125 23.14 -11.10 -5.35
N LEU A 126 22.68 -10.18 -6.19
CA LEU A 126 21.60 -10.48 -7.12
C LEU A 126 22.19 -11.26 -8.30
N GLN A 127 21.53 -12.35 -8.66
CA GLN A 127 21.76 -13.06 -9.90
C GLN A 127 20.63 -12.74 -10.86
N GLU A 128 20.98 -12.34 -12.08
CA GLU A 128 20.03 -12.32 -13.18
C GLU A 128 19.71 -13.78 -13.54
N GLU A 129 18.48 -14.20 -13.26
CA GLU A 129 17.98 -15.47 -13.77
C GLU A 129 17.45 -15.27 -15.19
N GLU A 130 17.67 -16.27 -16.04
CA GLU A 130 17.26 -16.25 -17.45
C GLU A 130 15.74 -16.21 -17.61
N SER A 131 15.00 -16.74 -16.62
CA SER A 131 13.54 -16.76 -16.66
C SER A 131 12.91 -16.74 -15.27
N VAL A 132 11.65 -16.28 -15.21
CA VAL A 132 10.81 -16.29 -14.00
C VAL A 132 10.55 -17.73 -13.56
N THR A 133 10.78 -18.03 -12.29
CA THR A 133 10.47 -19.36 -11.73
C THR A 133 8.98 -19.54 -11.48
N ILE A 134 8.52 -20.79 -11.29
CA ILE A 134 7.11 -21.07 -11.02
C ILE A 134 6.67 -20.47 -9.67
N GLU A 135 7.56 -20.43 -8.68
CA GLU A 135 7.32 -19.83 -7.37
C GLU A 135 7.15 -18.31 -7.48
N GLN A 136 8.00 -17.65 -8.26
CA GLN A 136 7.86 -16.23 -8.56
C GLN A 136 6.53 -15.96 -9.30
N ALA A 137 6.18 -16.80 -10.27
CA ALA A 137 4.90 -16.69 -10.98
C ALA A 137 3.69 -16.83 -10.03
N LYS A 138 3.74 -17.74 -9.05
CA LYS A 138 2.72 -17.86 -8.00
C LYS A 138 2.61 -16.61 -7.14
N ARG A 139 3.75 -16.02 -6.73
CA ARG A 139 3.77 -14.76 -5.96
C ARG A 139 3.16 -13.61 -6.75
N ILE A 140 3.51 -13.51 -8.03
CA ILE A 140 2.92 -12.53 -8.95
C ILE A 140 1.40 -12.75 -9.03
N LEU A 141 0.95 -13.99 -9.20
CA LEU A 141 -0.48 -14.31 -9.25
C LEU A 141 -1.21 -13.91 -7.97
N GLN A 142 -0.66 -14.25 -6.81
CA GLN A 142 -1.23 -13.92 -5.51
C GLN A 142 -1.33 -12.39 -5.29
N LYS A 143 -0.27 -11.65 -5.62
CA LYS A 143 -0.28 -10.18 -5.60
C LYS A 143 -1.29 -9.61 -6.60
N ALA A 144 -1.37 -10.18 -7.79
CA ALA A 144 -2.27 -9.71 -8.85
C ALA A 144 -3.75 -9.93 -8.51
N LYS A 145 -4.09 -10.98 -7.75
CA LYS A 145 -5.44 -11.17 -7.21
C LYS A 145 -5.84 -10.07 -6.20
N ASN A 146 -4.86 -9.48 -5.52
CA ASN A 146 -5.06 -8.38 -4.58
C ASN A 146 -5.04 -7.00 -5.24
N TRP A 147 -4.60 -6.89 -6.50
CA TRP A 147 -4.97 -5.74 -7.29
C TRP A 147 -6.47 -5.80 -7.39
N GLU A 148 -7.18 -4.87 -6.76
CA GLU A 148 -8.59 -4.71 -7.00
C GLU A 148 -8.78 -4.57 -8.51
N ILE A 149 -9.07 -5.68 -9.19
CA ILE A 149 -9.68 -5.64 -10.50
C ILE A 149 -10.97 -4.92 -10.18
N PRO A 150 -11.20 -3.70 -10.70
CA PRO A 150 -12.46 -3.03 -10.52
C PRO A 150 -13.47 -3.97 -11.15
N SER A 151 -14.04 -4.81 -10.29
CA SER A 151 -15.07 -5.76 -10.62
C SER A 151 -16.15 -4.85 -11.15
N SER A 152 -16.34 -4.90 -12.47
CA SER A 152 -17.49 -4.30 -13.13
C SER A 152 -18.64 -4.54 -12.18
N ARG A 153 -19.14 -3.45 -11.56
CA ARG A 153 -20.22 -3.49 -10.58
C ARG A 153 -21.22 -4.46 -11.14
N LYS A 154 -21.29 -5.67 -10.57
CA LYS A 154 -22.39 -6.58 -10.86
C LYS A 154 -23.59 -5.75 -10.50
N GLY A 155 -24.31 -5.29 -11.54
CA GLY A 155 -25.58 -4.64 -11.40
C GLY A 155 -26.41 -5.61 -10.60
N HIS A 156 -26.55 -5.34 -9.31
CA HIS A 156 -27.67 -5.85 -8.57
C HIS A 156 -28.87 -5.29 -9.32
N GLU A 157 -29.52 -6.15 -10.10
CA GLU A 157 -30.89 -5.97 -10.54
C GLU A 157 -31.70 -5.72 -9.26
N ARG A 158 -31.82 -4.44 -8.89
CA ARG A 158 -32.84 -3.99 -7.96
C ARG A 158 -34.14 -4.04 -8.73
N GLU A 159 -34.81 -5.16 -8.50
CA GLU A 159 -36.24 -5.37 -8.61
C GLU A 159 -36.99 -4.03 -8.42
N LYS A 160 -37.69 -3.63 -9.48
CA LYS A 160 -38.49 -2.41 -9.53
C LYS A 160 -39.63 -2.55 -8.54
N GLN A 161 -39.48 -2.01 -7.34
CA GLN A 161 -40.63 -1.57 -6.55
C GLN A 161 -40.80 -0.07 -6.73
N SER A 162 -41.82 0.25 -7.51
CA SER A 162 -42.39 1.58 -7.67
C SER A 162 -42.80 2.13 -6.31
N PHE A 163 -42.23 3.26 -5.90
CA PHE A 163 -42.91 4.15 -4.96
C PHE A 163 -42.79 5.59 -5.44
N THR A 164 -43.94 6.25 -5.37
CA THR A 164 -44.29 7.52 -5.97
C THR A 164 -43.51 8.68 -5.36
N THR A 165 -43.18 9.63 -6.24
CA THR A 165 -42.75 11.00 -5.96
C THR A 165 -43.53 11.66 -4.83
N SER A 166 -42.85 12.36 -3.91
CA SER A 166 -43.01 13.81 -3.69
C SER A 166 -42.05 14.35 -2.63
N ASP A 167 -41.52 15.52 -3.00
CA ASP A 167 -41.21 16.67 -2.15
C ASP A 167 -39.79 17.01 -1.68
N ARG A 168 -39.51 18.29 -1.87
CA ARG A 168 -38.25 19.01 -1.75
C ARG A 168 -37.92 19.29 -0.29
N THR A 169 -36.65 19.15 0.09
CA THR A 169 -35.92 20.20 0.83
C THR A 169 -34.41 19.99 0.70
N ARG A 170 -33.74 21.02 0.19
CA ARG A 170 -32.28 21.14 0.15
C ARG A 170 -31.75 21.37 1.57
N LYS A 171 -30.85 20.50 2.04
CA LYS A 171 -29.91 20.82 3.13
C LYS A 171 -28.50 20.40 2.72
N SER A 172 -27.70 21.40 2.41
CA SER A 172 -26.26 21.31 2.20
C SER A 172 -25.54 21.08 3.52
N GLY A 173 -24.81 19.98 3.65
CA GLY A 173 -23.98 19.67 4.82
C GLY A 173 -23.83 18.18 5.10
N GLN A 174 -23.67 17.32 4.09
CA GLN A 174 -23.34 15.91 4.32
C GLN A 174 -21.84 15.77 4.59
N THR A 175 -21.51 15.81 5.87
CA THR A 175 -20.24 15.32 6.43
C THR A 175 -20.04 13.85 6.03
N GLN A 176 -18.79 13.45 5.80
CA GLN A 176 -18.35 12.12 5.34
C GLN A 176 -18.61 10.96 6.35
N SER A 177 -19.68 11.03 7.15
CA SER A 177 -20.09 9.98 8.09
C SER A 177 -21.00 8.94 7.44
N GLU A 178 -21.63 9.22 6.30
CA GLU A 178 -22.62 8.32 5.69
C GLU A 178 -22.03 7.05 5.03
N HIS A 179 -20.71 6.97 4.84
CA HIS A 179 -20.06 5.81 4.20
C HIS A 179 -19.22 4.94 5.13
N ARG A 180 -19.13 5.26 6.42
CA ARG A 180 -18.34 4.49 7.38
C ARG A 180 -19.23 3.55 8.17
N THR A 181 -18.79 2.32 8.34
CA THR A 181 -19.50 1.30 9.13
C THR A 181 -19.33 1.65 10.61
N PRO A 182 -20.37 1.56 11.47
CA PRO A 182 -20.19 1.76 12.90
C PRO A 182 -19.15 0.76 13.46
N CYS A 183 -18.21 1.25 14.26
CA CYS A 183 -17.25 0.38 14.94
C CYS A 183 -17.99 -0.50 15.97
N ARG A 184 -17.73 -1.80 15.94
CA ARG A 184 -18.35 -2.77 16.85
C ARG A 184 -18.04 -2.50 18.34
N TYR A 185 -16.91 -1.86 18.62
CA TYR A 185 -16.47 -1.53 19.98
C TYR A 185 -16.93 -0.15 20.45
N GLY A 186 -17.65 0.62 19.60
CA GLY A 186 -18.15 1.94 19.96
C GLY A 186 -17.07 2.84 20.56
N SER A 187 -17.42 3.59 21.60
CA SER A 187 -16.49 4.48 22.32
C SER A 187 -15.32 3.77 23.02
N GLU A 188 -15.38 2.44 23.18
CA GLU A 188 -14.35 1.63 23.83
C GLU A 188 -13.29 1.09 22.84
N CYS A 189 -13.32 1.52 21.58
CA CYS A 189 -12.33 1.11 20.61
C CYS A 189 -10.93 1.69 20.91
N HIS A 190 -9.95 0.82 21.13
CA HIS A 190 -8.54 1.19 21.35
C HIS A 190 -7.70 1.26 20.06
N ASP A 191 -8.29 0.99 18.89
CA ASP A 191 -7.60 1.06 17.60
C ASP A 191 -7.65 2.49 17.05
N HIS A 192 -6.49 3.16 17.07
CA HIS A 192 -6.33 4.53 16.60
C HIS A 192 -5.64 4.62 15.24
N SER A 193 -5.46 3.51 14.53
CA SER A 193 -4.84 3.51 13.21
C SER A 193 -5.63 4.35 12.19
N ASP A 194 -4.92 4.95 11.23
CA ASP A 194 -5.55 5.74 10.16
C ASP A 194 -6.51 4.89 9.33
N TYR A 195 -6.17 3.61 9.12
CA TYR A 195 -7.04 2.63 8.46
C TYR A 195 -8.37 2.47 9.21
N HIS A 196 -8.32 2.34 10.54
CA HIS A 196 -9.51 2.23 11.37
C HIS A 196 -10.41 3.46 11.24
N ARG A 197 -9.83 4.67 11.34
CA ARG A 197 -10.57 5.94 11.23
C ARG A 197 -11.20 6.18 9.86
N ALA A 198 -10.57 5.67 8.80
CA ALA A 198 -11.08 5.77 7.44
C ALA A 198 -12.28 4.82 7.20
N LYS A 199 -12.31 3.67 7.87
CA LYS A 199 -13.30 2.61 7.62
C LYS A 199 -14.46 2.61 8.61
N TYR A 200 -14.21 2.94 9.88
CA TYR A 200 -15.18 2.87 10.95
C TYR A 200 -15.49 4.24 11.54
N TYR A 201 -16.74 4.45 11.93
CA TYR A 201 -17.17 5.66 12.65
C TYR A 201 -17.53 5.34 14.10
N HIS A 202 -17.34 6.32 14.98
CA HIS A 202 -17.69 6.30 16.39
C HIS A 202 -18.58 7.50 16.69
N ALA A 203 -19.77 7.29 17.27
CA ALA A 203 -20.75 8.34 17.50
C ALA A 203 -20.26 9.47 18.44
N ASP A 204 -19.26 9.20 19.28
CA ASP A 204 -18.75 10.15 20.28
C ASP A 204 -17.46 10.88 19.87
N SER A 205 -16.82 10.47 18.77
CA SER A 205 -15.53 11.05 18.35
C SER A 205 -15.68 12.38 17.62
N ASP A 206 -16.77 12.57 16.88
CA ASP A 206 -16.99 13.80 16.09
C ASP A 206 -17.30 15.01 16.99
N LYS A 207 -17.73 14.79 18.24
CA LYS A 207 -17.84 15.86 19.26
C LYS A 207 -16.50 16.20 19.93
N LYS A 208 -15.48 15.33 19.85
CA LYS A 208 -14.18 15.54 20.51
C LYS A 208 -13.13 16.20 19.62
N GLN A 209 -13.30 16.25 18.29
CA GLN A 209 -12.43 17.04 17.44
C GLN A 209 -12.56 18.55 17.71
N GLU A 210 -13.71 19.00 18.20
CA GLU A 210 -13.92 20.37 18.68
C GLU A 210 -13.21 20.65 20.02
N LEU A 211 -12.91 19.63 20.82
CA LEU A 211 -12.26 19.79 22.13
C LEU A 211 -10.71 19.77 22.10
N GLN A 212 -10.07 19.25 21.04
CA GLN A 212 -8.59 19.21 20.97
C GLN A 212 -7.94 20.55 20.58
N THR A 213 -8.69 21.50 20.03
CA THR A 213 -8.20 22.86 19.74
C THR A 213 -7.96 23.67 21.02
N HIS A 214 -8.58 23.30 22.14
CA HIS A 214 -8.51 24.06 23.40
C HIS A 214 -7.27 23.76 24.27
N GLN A 215 -6.42 22.79 23.94
CA GLN A 215 -5.20 22.51 24.71
C GLN A 215 -3.95 23.24 24.22
N ARG A 216 -4.00 23.88 23.05
CA ARG A 216 -2.87 24.66 22.54
C ARG A 216 -2.92 26.07 23.13
N THR A 217 -1.76 26.64 23.41
CA THR A 217 -1.69 28.04 23.83
C THR A 217 -2.00 28.93 22.61
N PRO A 218 -2.82 29.99 22.74
CA PRO A 218 -3.03 30.90 21.62
C PRO A 218 -1.69 31.55 21.22
N CYS A 219 -1.42 31.59 19.92
CA CYS A 219 -0.23 32.28 19.42
C CYS A 219 -0.33 33.78 19.74
N LYS A 220 0.74 34.35 20.30
CA LYS A 220 0.87 35.80 20.57
C LYS A 220 0.56 36.66 19.34
N TYR A 221 0.88 36.17 18.15
CA TYR A 221 0.73 36.90 16.88
C TYR A 221 -0.62 36.62 16.18
N GLY A 222 -1.48 35.78 16.76
CA GLY A 222 -2.79 35.46 16.18
C GLY A 222 -2.69 35.05 14.71
N SER A 223 -3.66 35.47 13.90
CA SER A 223 -3.67 35.20 12.46
C SER A 223 -2.48 35.77 11.67
N ASP A 224 -1.71 36.69 12.26
CA ASP A 224 -0.59 37.37 11.60
C ASP A 224 0.77 36.68 11.83
N CYS A 225 0.76 35.48 12.41
CA CYS A 225 2.00 34.72 12.64
C CYS A 225 2.63 34.24 11.31
N HIS A 226 3.91 34.59 11.09
CA HIS A 226 4.67 34.15 9.92
C HIS A 226 5.52 32.89 10.17
N ASP A 227 5.53 32.36 11.40
CA ASP A 227 6.29 31.16 11.75
C ASP A 227 5.56 29.89 11.26
N GLN A 228 6.16 29.22 10.28
CA GLN A 228 5.62 28.01 9.67
C GLN A 228 6.29 26.73 10.18
N SER A 229 7.17 26.83 11.19
CA SER A 229 7.85 25.67 11.73
C SER A 229 6.86 24.64 12.28
N GLU A 230 7.19 23.37 12.13
CA GLU A 230 6.35 22.26 12.59
C GLU A 230 6.14 22.30 14.10
N TYR A 231 7.20 22.68 14.84
CA TYR A 231 7.16 22.92 16.28
C TYR A 231 6.13 24.00 16.66
N HIS A 232 6.10 25.12 15.93
CA HIS A 232 5.14 26.20 16.17
C HIS A 232 3.70 25.72 15.98
N ARG A 233 3.44 25.03 14.87
CA ARG A 233 2.10 24.51 14.53
C ARG A 233 1.60 23.47 15.53
N ALA A 234 2.50 22.70 16.15
CA ALA A 234 2.16 21.72 17.17
C ALA A 234 1.81 22.39 18.52
N LYS A 235 2.52 23.47 18.89
CA LYS A 235 2.42 24.10 20.21
C LYS A 235 1.35 25.19 20.31
N TYR A 236 1.17 25.99 19.25
CA TYR A 236 0.26 27.13 19.25
C TYR A 236 -0.92 26.91 18.32
N TYR A 237 -2.09 27.48 18.67
CA TYR A 237 -3.20 27.59 17.74
C TYR A 237 -3.40 29.04 17.32
N HIS A 238 -3.86 29.20 16.09
CA HIS A 238 -4.37 30.45 15.56
C HIS A 238 -5.89 30.34 15.58
N SER A 239 -6.57 31.30 16.20
CA SER A 239 -8.01 31.42 16.04
C SER A 239 -8.22 31.74 14.57
N HIS A 240 -8.58 30.73 13.78
CA HIS A 240 -9.14 30.95 12.46
C HIS A 240 -10.45 31.67 12.71
N SER A 241 -10.41 33.00 12.80
CA SER A 241 -11.61 33.76 12.52
C SER A 241 -12.00 33.33 11.12
N ASP A 242 -13.14 32.67 10.99
CA ASP A 242 -13.80 32.30 9.73
C ASP A 242 -14.22 33.54 8.93
N LYS A 243 -13.29 34.47 8.74
CA LYS A 243 -13.27 35.32 7.56
C LYS A 243 -12.82 34.41 6.44
N LYS A 244 -13.81 33.75 5.84
CA LYS A 244 -13.71 33.28 4.45
C LYS A 244 -12.85 34.26 3.67
N SER A 245 -11.99 33.67 2.85
CA SER A 245 -11.23 34.27 1.75
C SER A 245 -12.05 35.26 0.89
N GLU A 246 -12.39 36.42 1.44
CA GLU A 246 -12.99 37.56 0.74
C GLU A 246 -12.02 38.73 0.61
N MET A 247 -10.80 38.62 1.16
CA MET A 247 -9.86 39.75 1.20
C MET A 247 -8.53 39.51 0.48
N ARG A 248 -8.55 38.92 -0.72
CA ARG A 248 -7.41 38.94 -1.66
C ARG A 248 -7.77 39.26 -3.12
N THR A 249 -8.96 39.78 -3.39
CA THR A 249 -9.33 40.30 -4.73
C THR A 249 -8.88 41.74 -4.95
N HIS A 250 -8.58 42.51 -3.90
CA HIS A 250 -8.32 43.96 -4.05
C HIS A 250 -6.89 44.36 -4.45
N GLN A 251 -5.95 43.41 -4.64
CA GLN A 251 -4.58 43.75 -5.10
C GLN A 251 -4.24 43.19 -6.49
N ARG A 252 -5.17 42.52 -7.16
CA ARG A 252 -4.93 42.00 -8.50
C ARG A 252 -5.41 43.03 -9.52
N THR A 253 -4.49 43.48 -10.37
CA THR A 253 -4.83 44.31 -11.53
C THR A 253 -5.72 43.51 -12.49
N SER A 254 -6.69 44.18 -13.12
CA SER A 254 -7.50 43.54 -14.14
C SER A 254 -6.61 43.09 -15.31
N CYS A 255 -6.84 41.87 -15.80
CA CYS A 255 -6.15 41.41 -17.00
C CYS A 255 -6.61 42.22 -18.21
N LYS A 256 -5.66 42.74 -18.99
CA LYS A 256 -5.95 43.50 -20.23
C LYS A 256 -6.79 42.70 -21.24
N TYR A 257 -6.69 41.38 -21.22
CA TYR A 257 -7.41 40.47 -22.12
C TYR A 257 -8.74 39.96 -21.56
N GLY A 258 -9.12 40.33 -20.33
CA GLY A 258 -10.35 39.88 -19.68
C GLY A 258 -10.55 38.36 -19.78
N SER A 259 -11.77 37.91 -20.03
CA SER A 259 -12.10 36.49 -20.20
C SER A 259 -11.45 35.82 -21.42
N ALA A 260 -10.85 36.57 -22.34
CA ALA A 260 -10.13 36.05 -23.52
C ALA A 260 -8.63 35.78 -23.26
N CYS A 261 -8.18 35.83 -22.00
CA CYS A 261 -6.78 35.58 -21.66
C CYS A 261 -6.42 34.08 -21.74
N HIS A 262 -5.42 33.75 -22.55
CA HIS A 262 -4.90 32.38 -22.68
C HIS A 262 -3.63 32.10 -21.85
N ASP A 263 -3.13 33.08 -21.09
CA ASP A 263 -2.03 32.87 -20.16
C ASP A 263 -2.52 32.15 -18.89
N HIS A 264 -2.03 30.93 -18.69
CA HIS A 264 -2.34 30.08 -17.55
C HIS A 264 -1.15 29.90 -16.60
N SER A 265 -0.07 30.67 -16.76
CA SER A 265 1.06 30.61 -15.86
C SER A 265 0.65 30.95 -14.43
N ASP A 266 1.30 30.32 -13.45
CA ASP A 266 1.01 30.57 -12.03
C ASP A 266 1.29 32.02 -11.63
N TYR A 267 2.29 32.66 -12.27
CA TYR A 267 2.56 34.08 -12.11
C TYR A 267 1.37 34.95 -12.55
N HIS A 268 0.80 34.65 -13.73
CA HIS A 268 -0.36 35.37 -14.25
C HIS A 268 -1.58 35.18 -13.34
N ARG A 269 -1.82 33.94 -12.88
CA ARG A 269 -2.85 33.59 -11.90
C ARG A 269 -2.62 34.10 -10.49
N ALA A 270 -1.45 34.66 -10.17
CA ALA A 270 -1.24 35.35 -8.91
C ALA A 270 -1.48 36.86 -9.05
N LYS A 271 -1.12 37.44 -10.20
CA LYS A 271 -1.07 38.90 -10.42
C LYS A 271 -2.35 39.50 -10.99
N TYR A 272 -3.06 38.80 -11.88
CA TYR A 272 -4.17 39.38 -12.64
C TYR A 272 -5.50 38.68 -12.36
N TYR A 273 -6.58 39.45 -12.20
CA TYR A 273 -7.94 38.91 -12.11
C TYR A 273 -8.66 39.02 -13.46
N HIS A 274 -9.52 38.04 -13.76
CA HIS A 274 -10.37 38.02 -14.95
C HIS A 274 -11.83 38.14 -14.47
N PRO A 275 -12.60 39.13 -14.96
CA PRO A 275 -14.04 39.22 -14.69
C PRO A 275 -14.82 38.07 -15.33
#